data_AF-A0A267MBP5-F1
#
_entry.id   AF-A0A267MBP5-F1
#
_cell.length_a   1.000
_cell.length_b   1.000
_cell.length_c   1.000
_cell.angle_alpha   90.00
_cell.angle_beta   90.00
_cell.angle_gamma   90.00
#
_symmetry.space_group_name_H-M   'P 1'
#
loop_
_entity.id
_entity.type
_entity.pdbx_description
1 polymer ?
#
loop_
_entity_poly.entity_id
_entity_poly.type
_entity_poly.pdbx_seq_one_letter_code
_entity_poly.pdbx_strand_id
1 'polypeptide(L)'
;MTARNAFPSYALAKKISLGHIIQRIEAIIAIIWFITIFYKIILYFYGTALGLAQILELKDYRPLTLPLGMILVVLSLVVYPNSIYKGIWSSTTWIPYVMTYAFFLPLLLLIVSLFQKSKKGK
;
A
#
# COMPACT_ATOMS: atom_id res chain seq x y z
N MET A 1 -51.07 10.11 10.40
CA MET A 1 -51.13 8.72 10.91
C MET A 1 -49.90 8.49 11.79
N THR A 2 -50.09 8.56 13.10
CA THR A 2 -49.06 8.47 14.14
C THR A 2 -48.68 7.00 14.38
N ALA A 3 -47.53 6.58 13.86
CA ALA A 3 -46.98 5.26 14.14
C ALA A 3 -46.47 5.21 15.59
N ARG A 4 -47.18 4.47 16.43
CA ARG A 4 -46.84 4.17 17.82
C ARG A 4 -45.58 3.29 17.86
N ASN A 5 -44.40 3.91 17.96
CA ASN A 5 -43.19 3.21 18.39
C ASN A 5 -43.41 2.77 19.84
N ALA A 6 -43.94 1.56 20.05
CA ALA A 6 -44.37 1.10 21.37
C ALA A 6 -43.22 1.00 22.40
N PHE A 7 -41.95 0.99 21.95
CA PHE A 7 -40.78 0.95 22.84
C PHE A 7 -39.57 1.67 22.18
N PRO A 8 -39.51 3.01 22.19
CA PRO A 8 -38.37 3.75 21.63
C PRO A 8 -37.05 3.43 22.37
N SER A 9 -37.13 3.08 23.67
CA SER A 9 -36.02 2.58 24.46
C SER A 9 -35.49 1.23 23.97
N TYR A 10 -36.34 0.32 23.50
CA TYR A 10 -35.94 -0.97 22.94
C TYR A 10 -35.24 -0.81 21.58
N ALA A 11 -35.72 0.11 20.74
CA ALA A 11 -35.06 0.43 19.47
C ALA A 11 -33.68 1.07 19.68
N LEU A 12 -33.54 1.96 20.67
CA LEU A 12 -32.27 2.55 21.08
C LEU A 12 -31.32 1.49 21.67
N ALA A 13 -31.78 0.66 22.60
CA ALA A 13 -31.00 -0.42 23.19
C ALA A 13 -30.55 -1.44 22.14
N LYS A 14 -31.40 -1.78 21.15
CA LYS A 14 -31.06 -2.66 20.04
C LYS A 14 -30.02 -2.02 19.10
N LYS A 15 -30.14 -0.72 18.80
CA LYS A 15 -29.10 0.03 18.06
C LYS A 15 -27.76 0.07 18.78
N ILE A 16 -27.76 0.29 20.10
CA ILE A 16 -26.53 0.31 20.92
C ILE A 16 -25.92 -1.09 21.00
N SER A 17 -26.72 -2.14 21.18
CA SER A 17 -26.25 -3.53 21.23
C SER A 17 -25.64 -3.98 19.90
N LEU A 18 -26.32 -3.72 18.78
CA LEU A 18 -25.78 -3.99 17.43
C LEU A 18 -24.55 -3.13 17.13
N GLY A 19 -24.58 -1.84 17.49
CA GLY A 19 -23.46 -0.93 17.33
C GLY A 19 -22.23 -1.38 18.12
N HIS A 20 -22.40 -1.86 19.35
CA HIS A 20 -21.30 -2.31 20.20
C HIS A 20 -20.64 -3.60 19.68
N ILE A 21 -21.42 -4.53 19.12
CA ILE A 21 -20.86 -5.74 18.50
C ILE A 21 -20.12 -5.39 17.20
N ILE A 22 -20.74 -4.56 16.35
CA ILE A 22 -20.13 -4.12 15.08
C ILE A 22 -18.85 -3.30 15.34
N GLN A 23 -18.86 -2.40 16.32
CA GLN A 23 -17.71 -1.57 16.67
C GLN A 23 -16.51 -2.41 17.13
N ARG A 24 -16.74 -3.51 17.87
CA ARG A 24 -15.68 -4.44 18.26
C ARG A 24 -15.11 -5.19 17.05
N ILE A 25 -15.96 -5.63 16.13
CA ILE A 25 -15.53 -6.30 14.90
C ILE A 25 -14.76 -5.34 13.99
N GLU A 26 -15.24 -4.10 13.84
CA GLU A 26 -14.60 -3.05 13.06
C GLU A 26 -13.19 -2.74 13.58
N ALA A 27 -13.02 -2.62 14.90
CA ALA A 27 -11.71 -2.45 15.51
C ALA A 27 -10.76 -3.62 15.20
N ILE A 28 -11.24 -4.87 15.26
CA ILE A 28 -10.44 -6.06 14.92
C ILE A 28 -10.02 -6.04 13.44
N ILE A 29 -10.94 -5.72 12.53
CA ILE A 29 -10.66 -5.62 11.10
C ILE A 29 -9.61 -4.53 10.83
N ALA A 30 -9.75 -3.36 11.47
CA ALA A 30 -8.80 -2.27 11.35
C ALA A 30 -7.39 -2.69 11.81
N ILE A 31 -7.28 -3.41 12.94
CA ILE A 31 -6.01 -3.93 13.45
C ILE A 31 -5.36 -4.89 12.44
N ILE A 32 -6.14 -5.84 11.90
CA ILE A 32 -5.63 -6.79 10.89
C ILE A 32 -5.14 -6.04 9.65
N TRP A 33 -5.88 -5.02 9.21
CA TRP A 33 -5.48 -4.17 8.09
C TRP A 33 -4.19 -3.40 8.37
N PHE A 34 -4.05 -2.84 9.56
CA PHE A 34 -2.82 -2.15 9.99
C PHE A 34 -1.61 -3.09 9.97
N ILE A 35 -1.75 -4.30 10.53
CA ILE A 35 -0.69 -5.32 10.52
C ILE A 35 -0.34 -5.70 9.08
N THR A 36 -1.35 -5.87 8.23
CA THR A 36 -1.15 -6.23 6.82
C THR A 36 -0.37 -5.14 6.07
N ILE A 37 -0.76 -3.87 6.24
CA ILE A 37 -0.08 -2.73 5.61
C ILE A 37 1.34 -2.61 6.14
N PHE A 38 1.54 -2.75 7.44
CA PHE A 38 2.85 -2.72 8.07
C PHE A 38 3.78 -3.79 7.49
N TYR A 39 3.30 -5.04 7.38
CA TYR A 39 4.08 -6.13 6.81
C TYR A 39 4.41 -5.91 5.34
N LYS A 40 3.47 -5.38 4.54
CA LYS A 40 3.73 -4.99 3.15
C LYS A 40 4.82 -3.93 3.04
N ILE A 41 4.79 -2.91 3.90
CA ILE A 41 5.82 -1.86 3.90
C ILE A 41 7.20 -2.46 4.19
N ILE A 42 7.30 -3.38 5.17
CA ILE A 42 8.56 -4.08 5.47
C ILE A 42 9.07 -4.84 4.24
N LEU A 43 8.21 -5.62 3.59
CA LEU A 43 8.59 -6.41 2.42
C LEU A 43 9.06 -5.53 1.26
N TYR A 44 8.35 -4.45 0.97
CA TYR A 44 8.75 -3.52 -0.09
C TYR A 44 10.05 -2.80 0.26
N PHE A 45 10.19 -2.32 1.49
CA PHE A 45 11.40 -1.66 1.95
C PHE A 45 12.62 -2.57 1.85
N TYR A 46 12.49 -3.80 2.34
CA TYR A 46 13.55 -4.81 2.26
C TYR A 46 13.89 -5.16 0.81
N GLY A 47 12.88 -5.38 -0.04
CA GLY A 47 13.08 -5.65 -1.46
C GLY A 47 13.79 -4.52 -2.18
N THR A 48 13.43 -3.26 -1.91
CA THR A 48 14.11 -2.09 -2.48
C THR A 48 15.55 -1.96 -1.98
N ALA A 49 15.80 -2.16 -0.68
CA ALA A 49 17.14 -2.10 -0.12
C ALA A 49 18.05 -3.19 -0.70
N LEU A 50 17.54 -4.42 -0.83
CA LEU A 50 18.29 -5.52 -1.44
C LEU A 50 18.52 -5.30 -2.94
N GLY A 51 17.49 -4.87 -3.68
CA GLY A 51 17.60 -4.59 -5.11
C GLY A 51 18.62 -3.48 -5.40
N LEU A 52 18.62 -2.41 -4.60
CA LEU A 52 19.62 -1.36 -4.71
C LEU A 52 21.03 -1.84 -4.33
N ALA A 53 21.15 -2.67 -3.29
CA ALA A 53 22.44 -3.27 -2.94
C ALA A 53 23.00 -4.11 -4.10
N GLN A 54 22.15 -4.85 -4.83
CA GLN A 54 22.56 -5.62 -6.01
C GLN A 54 22.96 -4.73 -7.19
N ILE A 55 22.20 -3.66 -7.47
CA ILE A 55 22.50 -2.72 -8.57
C ILE A 55 23.82 -1.98 -8.32
N LEU A 56 24.09 -1.66 -7.06
CA LEU A 56 25.28 -0.93 -6.63
C LEU A 56 26.44 -1.85 -6.23
N GLU A 57 26.30 -3.17 -6.44
CA GLU A 57 27.29 -4.20 -6.11
C GLU A 57 27.79 -4.18 -4.64
N LEU A 58 26.93 -3.79 -3.70
CA LEU A 58 27.26 -3.84 -2.27
C LEU A 58 27.15 -5.28 -1.75
N LYS A 59 28.13 -5.66 -0.92
CA LYS A 59 28.09 -6.94 -0.19
C LYS A 59 26.92 -7.06 0.79
N ASP A 60 26.46 -5.93 1.34
CA ASP A 60 25.39 -5.88 2.35
C ASP A 60 24.41 -4.74 2.07
N TYR A 61 23.12 -4.99 2.36
CA TYR A 61 22.06 -3.97 2.27
C TYR A 61 22.01 -3.03 3.49
N ARG A 62 22.72 -3.37 4.57
CA ARG A 62 22.68 -2.64 5.85
C ARG A 62 23.04 -1.15 5.74
N PRO A 63 24.04 -0.73 4.93
CA PRO A 63 24.36 0.69 4.77
C PRO A 63 23.23 1.50 4.10
N LEU A 64 22.36 0.83 3.32
CA LEU A 64 21.25 1.46 2.59
C LEU A 64 19.98 1.62 3.45
N THR A 65 19.88 0.92 4.59
CA THR A 65 18.65 0.96 5.41
C THR A 65 18.39 2.35 6.00
N LEU A 66 19.41 3.01 6.53
CA LEU A 66 19.31 4.36 7.08
C LEU A 66 18.89 5.41 6.04
N PRO A 67 19.59 5.55 4.89
CA PRO A 67 19.22 6.54 3.88
C PRO A 67 17.84 6.24 3.26
N LEU A 68 17.54 4.98 2.95
CA LEU A 68 16.21 4.63 2.42
C LEU A 68 15.10 4.87 3.45
N GLY A 69 15.37 4.60 4.73
CA GLY A 69 14.42 4.88 5.81
C GLY A 69 14.11 6.36 5.93
N MET A 70 15.12 7.23 5.86
CA MET A 70 14.93 8.69 5.85
C MET A 70 14.12 9.14 4.64
N ILE A 71 14.45 8.67 3.44
CA ILE A 71 13.70 8.99 2.21
C ILE A 71 12.24 8.54 2.35
N LEU A 72 11.99 7.35 2.89
CA LEU A 72 10.64 6.83 3.09
C LEU A 72 9.81 7.75 4.02
N VAL A 73 10.40 8.21 5.13
CA VAL A 73 9.73 9.13 6.06
C VAL A 73 9.43 10.45 5.38
N VAL A 74 10.38 11.05 4.69
CA VAL A 74 10.19 12.33 3.98
C VAL A 74 9.09 12.19 2.92
N LEU A 75 9.13 11.12 2.11
CA LEU A 75 8.11 10.87 1.09
C LEU A 75 6.72 10.66 1.70
N SER A 76 6.61 10.06 2.87
CA SER A 76 5.32 9.90 3.56
C SER A 76 4.66 11.25 3.85
N LEU A 77 5.45 12.26 4.22
CA LEU A 77 4.98 13.62 4.50
C LEU A 77 4.64 14.38 3.22
N VAL A 78 5.40 14.18 2.15
CA VAL A 78 5.21 14.89 0.87
C VAL A 78 4.04 14.31 0.07
N VAL A 79 3.90 12.99 0.03
CA VAL A 79 2.89 12.31 -0.82
C VAL A 79 1.52 12.27 -0.15
N TYR A 80 1.46 12.18 1.17
CA TYR A 80 0.19 12.12 1.92
C TYR A 80 0.10 13.19 3.03
N PRO A 81 0.25 14.48 2.70
CA PRO A 81 0.22 15.55 3.71
C PRO A 81 -1.15 15.70 4.36
N ASN A 82 -2.23 15.30 3.67
CA ASN A 82 -3.59 15.39 4.19
C ASN A 82 -4.49 14.29 3.62
N SER A 83 -5.50 13.89 4.41
CA SER A 83 -6.47 12.84 4.05
C SER A 83 -7.24 13.13 2.76
N ILE A 84 -7.48 14.41 2.46
CA ILE A 84 -8.11 14.86 1.21
C ILE A 84 -7.17 14.63 0.02
N TYR A 85 -5.89 14.98 0.17
CA TYR A 85 -4.88 14.77 -0.87
C TYR A 85 -4.67 13.28 -1.16
N LYS A 86 -4.75 12.42 -0.14
CA LYS A 86 -4.73 10.96 -0.31
C LYS A 86 -5.83 10.45 -1.25
N GLY A 87 -7.05 10.99 -1.13
CA GLY A 87 -8.16 10.61 -2.00
C GLY A 87 -7.93 10.97 -3.47
N ILE A 88 -7.43 12.19 -3.72
CA ILE A 88 -7.11 12.68 -5.08
C ILE A 88 -5.92 11.91 -5.67
N TRP A 89 -4.88 11.67 -4.88
CA TRP A 89 -3.71 10.90 -5.33
C TRP A 89 -4.09 9.47 -5.72
N SER A 90 -4.97 8.84 -4.94
CA SER A 90 -5.43 7.46 -5.19
C SER A 90 -6.26 7.34 -6.48
N SER A 91 -7.02 8.38 -6.86
CA SER A 91 -7.86 8.32 -8.06
C SER A 91 -7.13 8.78 -9.32
N THR A 92 -6.23 9.77 -9.21
CA THR A 92 -5.57 10.38 -10.36
C THR A 92 -4.17 9.83 -10.61
N THR A 93 -3.36 9.65 -9.57
CA THR A 93 -1.92 9.35 -9.73
C THR A 93 -1.60 7.87 -9.65
N TRP A 94 -2.36 7.11 -8.86
CA TRP A 94 -2.12 5.67 -8.67
C TRP A 94 -2.15 4.88 -9.98
N ILE A 95 -3.15 5.12 -10.83
CA ILE A 95 -3.35 4.39 -12.09
C ILE A 95 -2.17 4.57 -13.05
N PRO A 96 -1.78 5.80 -13.44
CA PRO A 96 -0.62 5.99 -14.32
C PRO A 96 0.69 5.52 -13.68
N TYR A 97 0.84 5.66 -12.37
CA TYR A 97 2.00 5.14 -11.64
C TYR A 97 2.13 3.61 -11.80
N VAL A 98 1.08 2.85 -11.51
CA VAL A 98 1.09 1.38 -11.63
C VAL A 98 1.28 0.93 -13.08
N MET A 99 0.62 1.59 -14.03
CA MET A 99 0.77 1.28 -15.46
C MET A 99 2.21 1.44 -15.93
N THR A 100 2.96 2.38 -15.37
CA THR A 100 4.37 2.59 -15.72
C THR A 100 5.17 1.32 -15.45
N TYR A 101 5.17 0.76 -14.24
CA TYR A 101 5.93 -0.46 -13.95
C TYR A 101 5.34 -1.70 -14.61
N ALA A 102 4.01 -1.79 -14.68
CA ALA A 102 3.31 -2.93 -15.27
C ALA A 102 3.58 -3.05 -16.78
N PHE A 103 3.79 -1.94 -17.49
CA PHE A 103 4.05 -1.93 -18.93
C PHE A 103 5.54 -1.80 -19.26
N PHE A 104 6.26 -0.93 -18.55
CA PHE A 104 7.69 -0.64 -18.83
C PHE A 104 8.60 -1.82 -18.48
N LEU A 105 8.35 -2.50 -17.36
CA LEU A 105 9.16 -3.64 -16.93
C LEU A 105 9.11 -4.81 -17.94
N PRO A 106 7.94 -5.29 -18.42
CA PRO A 106 7.91 -6.33 -19.45
C PRO A 106 8.44 -5.85 -20.80
N LEU A 107 8.29 -4.57 -21.15
CA LEU A 107 8.89 -4.01 -22.37
C LEU A 107 10.42 -4.05 -22.33
N LEU A 108 11.03 -3.65 -21.21
CA LEU A 108 12.47 -3.75 -21.01
C LEU A 108 12.94 -5.20 -21.12
N LEU A 109 12.24 -6.14 -20.49
CA LEU A 109 12.56 -7.57 -20.59
C LEU A 109 12.46 -8.09 -22.03
N LEU A 110 11.44 -7.67 -22.78
CA LEU A 110 11.29 -8.02 -24.20
C LEU A 110 12.44 -7.47 -25.03
N ILE A 111 12.80 -6.19 -24.88
CA ILE A 111 13.91 -5.56 -25.58
C ILE A 111 15.21 -6.31 -25.31
N VAL A 112 15.52 -6.57 -24.04
CA VAL A 112 16.71 -7.34 -23.65
C VAL A 112 16.69 -8.75 -24.27
N SER A 113 15.54 -9.42 -24.30
CA SER A 113 15.41 -10.76 -24.89
C SER A 113 15.68 -10.78 -26.41
N LEU A 114 15.24 -9.74 -27.13
CA LEU A 114 15.46 -9.60 -28.56
C LEU A 114 16.95 -9.40 -28.87
N PHE A 115 17.64 -8.56 -28.09
CA PHE A 115 19.09 -8.37 -28.23
C PHE A 115 19.89 -9.63 -27.88
N GLN A 116 19.45 -10.42 -26.90
CA GLN A 116 20.10 -11.70 -26.58
C GLN A 116 19.88 -12.78 -27.65
N LYS A 117 18.67 -12.87 -28.24
CA LYS A 117 18.41 -13.78 -29.37
C LYS A 117 19.24 -13.42 -30.60
N SER A 118 19.43 -12.13 -30.87
CA SER A 118 20.29 -11.66 -31.96
C SER A 118 21.76 -12.08 -31.79
N LYS A 119 22.26 -12.18 -30.55
CA LYS A 119 23.61 -12.69 -30.25
C LYS A 119 23.75 -14.22 -30.27
N LYS A 120 22.67 -14.98 -30.07
CA LYS A 120 22.65 -16.47 -30.09
C LYS A 120 22.33 -17.07 -31.46
N GLY A 121 21.91 -16.25 -32.43
CA GLY A 121 21.59 -16.63 -33.82
C GLY A 121 22.69 -16.33 -34.84
N LYS A 122 23.91 -16.01 -34.39
CA LYS A 122 25.16 -16.09 -35.14
C LYS A 122 26.04 -17.14 -34.46
#